data_AF-A0A0K1EC53-F1
#
_entry.id   AF-A0A0K1EC53-F1
#
_cell.length_a   1.000
_cell.length_b   1.000
_cell.length_c   1.000
_cell.angle_alpha   90.00
_cell.angle_beta   90.00
_cell.angle_gamma   90.00
#
_symmetry.space_group_name_H-M   'P 1'
#
loop_
_entity.id
_entity.type
_entity.pdbx_description
1 polymer ?
#
loop_
_entity_poly.entity_id
_entity_poly.type
_entity_poly.pdbx_seq_one_letter_code
_entity_poly.pdbx_strand_id
1 'polypeptide(L)'
;MSGKGFAELDAMIARIRELPRMAQEAAPEVAEALRDHLEQNIAAGRSPEGASWKPTRDGKKPLAGATKALSVRAVGAIILAVLSGHEVYHHYGTKRVPRRAILPSAALPEDLSSAIKAGLVRRFRRRMGGR
;
A
#
# COMPACT_ATOMS: atom_id res chain seq x y z
N MET A 1 -23.99 35.37 -24.85
CA MET A 1 -22.80 34.50 -24.60
C MET A 1 -22.64 34.07 -23.12
N SER A 2 -23.68 34.13 -22.29
CA SER A 2 -23.52 33.94 -20.82
C SER A 2 -23.69 32.49 -20.34
N GLY A 3 -24.58 31.69 -20.96
CA GLY A 3 -24.92 30.35 -20.45
C GLY A 3 -23.83 29.27 -20.57
N LYS A 4 -22.93 29.36 -21.56
CA LYS A 4 -21.88 28.33 -21.77
C LYS A 4 -20.78 28.40 -20.70
N GLY A 5 -20.37 29.61 -20.32
CA GLY A 5 -19.35 29.80 -19.27
C GLY A 5 -19.83 29.33 -17.89
N PHE A 6 -21.10 29.59 -17.55
CA PHE A 6 -21.69 29.08 -16.31
C PHE A 6 -21.78 27.55 -16.30
N ALA A 7 -22.17 26.93 -17.42
CA ALA A 7 -22.22 25.47 -17.53
C ALA A 7 -20.83 24.81 -17.38
N GLU A 8 -19.78 25.42 -17.94
CA GLU A 8 -18.40 24.94 -17.77
C GLU A 8 -17.90 25.08 -16.33
N LEU A 9 -18.26 26.18 -15.65
CA LEU A 9 -17.95 26.40 -14.24
C LEU A 9 -18.68 25.40 -13.33
N ASP A 10 -19.97 25.16 -13.56
CA ASP A 10 -20.75 24.17 -12.82
C ASP A 10 -20.18 22.75 -13.00
N ALA A 11 -19.77 22.40 -14.21
CA ALA A 11 -19.09 21.12 -14.47
C ALA A 11 -17.73 21.03 -13.76
N MET A 12 -16.99 22.12 -13.63
CA MET A 12 -15.75 22.17 -12.84
C MET A 12 -16.03 22.00 -11.34
N ILE A 13 -17.01 22.72 -10.79
CA ILE A 13 -17.43 22.60 -9.39
C ILE A 13 -17.87 21.17 -9.07
N ALA A 14 -18.65 20.54 -9.95
CA ALA A 14 -19.07 19.15 -9.81
C ALA A 14 -17.87 18.20 -9.71
N ARG A 15 -16.87 18.34 -10.59
CA ARG A 15 -15.64 17.53 -10.56
C ARG A 15 -14.83 17.73 -9.29
N ILE A 16 -14.72 18.97 -8.80
CA ILE A 16 -14.00 19.29 -7.55
C ILE A 16 -14.69 18.63 -6.35
N ARG A 17 -16.03 18.66 -6.30
CA ARG A 17 -16.81 18.02 -5.23
C ARG A 17 -16.63 16.51 -5.15
N GLU A 18 -16.23 15.86 -6.26
CA GLU A 18 -15.95 14.43 -6.30
C GLU A 18 -14.52 14.06 -5.87
N LEU A 19 -13.60 15.03 -5.73
CA LEU A 19 -12.21 14.76 -5.36
C LEU A 19 -12.05 14.00 -4.03
N PRO A 20 -12.80 14.31 -2.95
CA PRO A 20 -12.66 13.56 -1.70
C PRO A 20 -12.93 12.05 -1.84
N ARG A 21 -13.82 11.65 -2.77
CA ARG A 21 -14.14 10.23 -3.01
C ARG A 21 -13.02 9.49 -3.74
N MET A 22 -12.13 10.21 -4.43
CA MET A 22 -11.05 9.57 -5.21
C MET A 22 -10.11 8.72 -4.37
N ALA A 23 -9.77 9.18 -3.16
CA ALA A 23 -8.90 8.42 -2.27
C ALA A 23 -9.56 7.10 -1.85
N GLN A 24 -10.86 7.16 -1.52
CA GLN A 24 -11.65 5.98 -1.20
C GLN A 24 -11.80 5.02 -2.39
N GLU A 25 -12.02 5.55 -3.59
CA GLU A 25 -12.10 4.74 -4.81
C GLU A 25 -10.76 4.06 -5.17
N ALA A 26 -9.64 4.71 -4.87
CA ALA A 26 -8.31 4.17 -5.15
C ALA A 26 -7.83 3.19 -4.06
N ALA A 27 -8.38 3.25 -2.85
CA ALA A 27 -7.89 2.49 -1.72
C ALA A 27 -7.86 0.96 -1.96
N PRO A 28 -8.86 0.31 -2.59
CA PRO A 28 -8.78 -1.12 -2.88
C PRO A 28 -7.60 -1.50 -3.79
N GLU A 29 -7.36 -0.73 -4.86
CA GLU A 29 -6.22 -0.96 -5.77
C GLU A 29 -4.88 -0.79 -5.04
N VAL A 30 -4.79 0.19 -4.14
CA VAL A 30 -3.60 0.43 -3.31
C VAL A 30 -3.38 -0.68 -2.29
N ALA A 31 -4.45 -1.21 -1.69
CA ALA A 31 -4.37 -2.32 -0.75
C ALA A 31 -3.81 -3.58 -1.42
N GLU A 32 -4.29 -3.92 -2.62
CA GLU A 32 -3.77 -5.06 -3.40
C GLU A 32 -2.30 -4.83 -3.79
N ALA A 33 -1.93 -3.64 -4.27
CA ALA A 33 -0.53 -3.34 -4.61
C ALA A 33 0.41 -3.45 -3.40
N LEU A 34 -0.03 -2.98 -2.22
CA LEU A 34 0.73 -3.15 -0.97
C LEU A 34 0.84 -4.63 -0.60
N ARG A 35 -0.27 -5.38 -0.72
CA ARG A 35 -0.28 -6.81 -0.44
C ARG A 35 0.74 -7.56 -1.30
N ASP A 36 0.69 -7.36 -2.62
CA ASP A 36 1.61 -7.98 -3.58
C ASP A 36 3.07 -7.66 -3.25
N HIS A 37 3.36 -6.40 -2.93
CA HIS A 37 4.71 -5.98 -2.52
C HIS A 37 5.21 -6.72 -1.27
N LEU A 38 4.36 -6.82 -0.25
CA LEU A 38 4.71 -7.51 0.99
C LEU A 38 4.86 -9.01 0.78
N GLU A 39 3.97 -9.64 0.00
CA GLU A 39 4.04 -11.06 -0.34
C GLU A 39 5.31 -11.40 -1.14
N GLN A 40 5.69 -10.56 -2.11
CA GLN A 40 6.94 -10.71 -2.86
C GLN A 40 8.17 -10.61 -1.95
N ASN A 41 8.17 -9.69 -0.99
CA ASN A 41 9.27 -9.56 -0.03
C ASN A 41 9.34 -10.74 0.93
N ILE A 42 8.21 -11.25 1.44
CA ILE A 42 8.15 -12.49 2.23
C ILE A 42 8.71 -13.65 1.42
N ALA A 43 8.28 -13.80 0.16
CA ALA A 43 8.74 -14.86 -0.73
C ALA A 43 10.26 -14.78 -0.99
N ALA A 44 10.79 -13.56 -1.14
CA ALA A 44 12.22 -13.30 -1.29
C ALA A 44 13.02 -13.39 0.02
N GLY A 45 12.36 -13.47 1.18
CA GLY A 45 13.01 -13.46 2.49
C GLY A 45 13.63 -12.10 2.84
N ARG A 46 12.95 -11.00 2.51
CA ARG A 46 13.41 -9.62 2.71
C ARG A 46 12.40 -8.80 3.49
N SER A 47 12.85 -7.73 4.13
CA SER A 47 11.99 -6.71 4.70
C SER A 47 11.30 -5.88 3.60
N PRO A 48 10.25 -5.12 3.93
CA PRO A 48 9.59 -4.21 2.98
C PRO A 48 10.52 -3.18 2.33
N GLU A 49 11.58 -2.83 3.04
CA GLU A 49 12.63 -1.90 2.58
C GLU A 49 13.73 -2.61 1.77
N GLY A 50 13.60 -3.92 1.55
CA GLY A 50 14.48 -4.72 0.71
C GLY A 50 15.65 -5.41 1.44
N ALA A 51 15.79 -5.24 2.76
CA ALA A 51 16.88 -5.86 3.51
C ALA A 51 16.64 -7.36 3.72
N SER A 52 17.60 -8.21 3.33
CA SER A 52 17.49 -9.66 3.53
C SER A 52 17.38 -10.04 5.01
N TRP A 53 16.45 -10.94 5.31
CA TRP A 53 16.31 -11.48 6.65
C TRP A 53 17.45 -12.43 7.00
N LYS A 54 17.82 -12.45 8.29
CA LYS A 54 18.75 -13.45 8.80
C LYS A 54 18.17 -14.86 8.57
N PRO A 55 18.94 -15.78 7.96
CA PRO A 55 18.53 -17.18 7.78
C PRO A 55 18.15 -17.88 9.10
N THR A 56 17.52 -19.05 9.00
CA THR A 56 17.35 -19.92 10.17
C THR A 56 18.70 -20.47 10.63
N ARG A 57 18.73 -21.14 11.79
CA ARG A 57 19.95 -21.81 12.30
C ARG A 57 20.50 -22.83 11.30
N ASP A 58 19.62 -23.47 10.55
CA ASP A 58 19.95 -24.46 9.50
C ASP A 58 20.28 -23.81 8.15
N GLY A 59 20.43 -22.49 8.09
CA GLY A 59 20.71 -21.74 6.86
C GLY A 59 19.53 -21.63 5.90
N LYS A 60 18.32 -22.07 6.28
CA LYS A 60 17.14 -22.03 5.42
C LYS A 60 16.48 -20.65 5.41
N LYS A 61 15.67 -20.40 4.38
CA LYS A 61 14.80 -19.22 4.32
C LYS A 61 13.80 -19.24 5.50
N PRO A 62 13.77 -18.20 6.34
CA PRO A 62 12.81 -18.13 7.43
C PRO A 62 11.41 -17.79 6.88
N LEU A 63 10.37 -18.04 7.70
CA LEU A 63 9.01 -17.52 7.46
C LEU A 63 8.36 -17.98 6.14
N ALA A 64 8.64 -19.20 5.67
CA ALA A 64 8.12 -19.72 4.41
C ALA A 64 6.57 -19.78 4.28
N GLY A 65 5.83 -19.59 5.39
CA GLY A 65 4.38 -19.52 5.42
C GLY A 65 3.79 -18.19 5.88
N ALA A 66 4.61 -17.15 6.10
CA ALA A 66 4.17 -15.91 6.74
C ALA A 66 3.12 -15.12 5.94
N THR A 67 2.97 -15.39 4.64
CA THR A 67 1.88 -14.83 3.82
C THR A 67 0.50 -15.14 4.41
N LYS A 68 0.31 -16.31 5.05
CA LYS A 68 -0.98 -16.68 5.66
C LYS A 68 -1.33 -15.84 6.89
N ALA A 69 -0.32 -15.24 7.53
CA ALA A 69 -0.50 -14.39 8.70
C ALA A 69 -0.72 -12.91 8.35
N LEU A 70 -0.51 -12.54 7.08
CA LEU A 70 -0.66 -11.19 6.56
C LEU A 70 -2.08 -10.95 6.06
N SER A 71 -2.69 -9.86 6.50
CA SER A 71 -3.94 -9.33 5.95
C SER A 71 -3.74 -7.89 5.54
N VAL A 72 -4.12 -7.55 4.31
CA VAL A 72 -4.12 -6.17 3.81
C VAL A 72 -5.49 -5.88 3.23
N ARG A 73 -6.12 -4.78 3.64
CA ARG A 73 -7.45 -4.39 3.17
C ARG A 73 -7.67 -2.88 3.21
N ALA A 74 -8.58 -2.40 2.38
CA ALA A 74 -9.07 -1.02 2.45
C ALA A 74 -10.26 -0.89 3.42
N VAL A 75 -10.29 0.21 4.18
CA VAL A 75 -11.40 0.64 5.04
C VAL A 75 -11.66 2.12 4.76
N GLY A 76 -12.64 2.40 3.89
CA GLY A 76 -12.80 3.74 3.34
C GLY A 76 -11.56 4.13 2.54
N ALA A 77 -10.90 5.23 2.90
CA ALA A 77 -9.63 5.66 2.30
C ALA A 77 -8.38 5.14 3.04
N ILE A 78 -8.56 4.36 4.12
CA ILE A 78 -7.46 3.84 4.95
C ILE A 78 -7.05 2.47 4.45
N ILE A 79 -5.75 2.24 4.29
CA ILE A 79 -5.19 0.92 4.03
C ILE A 79 -4.73 0.32 5.36
N LEU A 80 -5.29 -0.82 5.73
CA LEU A 80 -4.96 -1.54 6.95
C LEU A 80 -4.18 -2.80 6.59
N ALA A 81 -2.91 -2.84 6.96
CA ALA A 81 -2.06 -4.03 6.92
C ALA A 81 -1.87 -4.57 8.34
N VAL A 82 -2.21 -5.83 8.56
CA VAL A 82 -2.20 -6.51 9.86
C VAL A 82 -1.40 -7.79 9.74
N LEU A 83 -0.59 -8.04 10.76
CA LEU A 83 0.10 -9.31 10.95
C LEU A 83 -0.45 -10.00 12.20
N SER A 84 -0.65 -11.32 12.11
CA SER A 84 -1.18 -12.13 13.20
C SER A 84 -0.27 -13.33 13.50
N GLY A 85 -0.59 -14.11 14.53
CA GLY A 85 0.14 -15.35 14.83
C GLY A 85 1.56 -15.17 15.37
N HIS A 86 2.39 -16.19 15.18
CA HIS A 86 3.77 -16.22 15.69
C HIS A 86 4.70 -15.26 14.93
N GLU A 87 4.31 -14.90 13.71
CA GLU A 87 4.99 -13.99 12.80
C GLU A 87 5.14 -12.59 13.42
N VAL A 88 4.26 -12.20 14.34
CA VAL A 88 4.36 -10.94 15.09
C VAL A 88 5.66 -10.86 15.89
N TYR A 89 6.07 -11.95 16.54
CA TYR A 89 7.35 -11.99 17.27
C TYR A 89 8.56 -11.86 16.35
N HIS A 90 8.43 -12.35 15.12
CA HIS A 90 9.46 -12.15 14.10
C HIS A 90 9.48 -10.72 13.58
N HIS A 91 8.33 -10.10 13.35
CA HIS A 91 8.26 -8.72 12.87
C HIS A 91 8.97 -7.74 13.81
N TYR A 92 8.72 -7.84 15.13
CA TYR A 92 9.37 -6.98 16.12
C TYR A 92 10.76 -7.49 16.55
N GLY A 93 10.95 -8.81 16.58
CA GLY A 93 12.10 -9.45 17.22
C GLY A 93 11.98 -9.47 18.75
N THR A 94 12.68 -10.42 19.37
CA THR A 94 12.81 -10.56 20.84
C THR A 94 14.23 -10.98 21.18
N LYS A 95 14.56 -11.13 22.48
CA LYS A 95 15.86 -11.68 22.91
C LYS A 95 16.17 -13.06 22.31
N ARG A 96 15.14 -13.87 21.99
CA ARG A 96 15.28 -15.24 21.46
C ARG A 96 14.97 -15.36 19.97
N VAL A 97 14.26 -14.39 19.40
CA VAL A 97 13.77 -14.43 18.02
C VAL A 97 14.37 -13.25 17.25
N PRO A 98 15.20 -13.47 16.21
CA PRO A 98 15.75 -12.36 15.48
C PRO A 98 14.67 -11.64 14.67
N ARG A 99 14.78 -10.32 14.63
CA ARG A 99 13.87 -9.43 13.92
C ARG A 99 13.91 -9.71 12.41
N ARG A 100 12.72 -9.83 11.82
CA ARG A 100 12.41 -10.05 10.41
C ARG A 100 11.16 -9.26 10.09
N ALA A 101 11.35 -7.96 9.86
CA ALA A 101 10.24 -7.05 9.62
C ALA A 101 9.45 -7.50 8.37
N ILE A 102 8.15 -7.78 8.55
CA ILE A 102 7.21 -8.06 7.47
C ILE A 102 6.40 -6.82 7.08
N LEU A 103 5.90 -6.05 8.05
CA LEU A 103 5.23 -4.78 7.78
C LEU A 103 6.24 -3.63 7.75
N PRO A 104 5.98 -2.55 6.97
CA PRO A 104 6.81 -1.35 7.02
C PRO A 104 6.78 -0.75 8.42
N SER A 105 7.93 -0.34 8.94
CA SER A 105 8.02 0.27 10.29
C SER A 105 7.99 1.80 10.28
N ALA A 106 8.03 2.40 9.09
CA ALA A 106 8.07 3.85 8.87
C ALA A 106 7.18 4.21 7.67
N ALA A 107 7.59 5.19 6.86
CA ALA A 107 6.92 5.54 5.62
C ALA A 107 6.73 4.31 4.70
N LEU A 108 5.74 4.40 3.80
CA LEU A 108 5.58 3.41 2.74
C LEU A 108 6.88 3.26 1.94
N PRO A 109 7.22 2.04 1.49
CA PRO A 109 8.32 1.84 0.55
C PRO A 109 8.25 2.82 -0.62
N GLU A 110 9.39 3.42 -0.99
CA GLU A 110 9.44 4.54 -1.94
C GLU A 110 8.90 4.17 -3.32
N ASP A 111 9.19 2.96 -3.78
CA ASP A 111 8.68 2.38 -5.02
C ASP A 111 7.14 2.30 -5.02
N LEU A 112 6.57 1.81 -3.93
CA LEU A 112 5.12 1.74 -3.75
C LEU A 112 4.49 3.13 -3.63
N SER A 113 5.09 4.03 -2.84
CA SER A 113 4.65 5.42 -2.67
C SER A 113 4.62 6.16 -4.02
N SER A 114 5.69 6.02 -4.81
CA SER A 114 5.80 6.59 -6.16
C SER A 114 4.75 6.02 -7.12
N ALA A 115 4.51 4.70 -7.09
CA ALA A 115 3.49 4.05 -7.90
C ALA A 115 2.07 4.53 -7.55
N ILE A 116 1.74 4.60 -6.25
CA ILE A 116 0.47 5.12 -5.75
C ILE A 116 0.27 6.57 -6.20
N LYS A 117 1.28 7.43 -6.00
CA LYS A 117 1.25 8.84 -6.41
C LYS A 117 1.00 8.97 -7.90
N ALA A 118 1.72 8.22 -8.74
CA ALA A 118 1.52 8.24 -10.19
C ALA A 118 0.10 7.81 -10.59
N GLY A 119 -0.44 6.78 -9.93
CA GLY A 119 -1.81 6.31 -10.11
C GLY A 119 -2.86 7.37 -9.76
N LEU A 120 -2.72 7.99 -8.59
CA LEU A 120 -3.61 9.05 -8.12
C LEU A 120 -3.55 10.29 -9.01
N VAL A 121 -2.35 10.72 -9.42
CA VAL A 121 -2.17 11.85 -10.35
C VAL A 121 -2.84 11.59 -11.69
N ARG A 122 -2.69 10.39 -12.25
CA ARG A 122 -3.37 9.99 -13.49
C ARG A 122 -4.90 9.99 -13.32
N ARG A 123 -5.41 9.46 -12.21
CA ARG A 123 -6.86 9.48 -11.90
C ARG A 123 -7.37 10.92 -11.78
N PHE A 124 -6.60 11.79 -11.13
CA PHE A 124 -6.91 13.21 -10.96
C PHE A 124 -7.00 13.92 -12.32
N ARG A 125 -5.99 13.76 -13.18
CA ARG A 125 -5.99 14.37 -14.52
C ARG A 125 -7.22 13.97 -15.32
N ARG A 126 -7.53 12.67 -15.38
CA ARG A 126 -8.73 12.18 -16.07
C ARG A 126 -10.01 12.79 -15.51
N ARG A 127 -10.13 12.89 -14.17
CA ARG A 127 -11.31 13.50 -13.54
C ARG A 127 -11.46 14.97 -13.88
N MET A 128 -10.36 15.71 -13.92
CA MET A 128 -10.36 17.14 -14.23
C MET A 128 -10.45 17.44 -15.74
N GLY A 129 -10.52 16.43 -16.60
CA GLY A 129 -10.56 16.59 -18.06
C GLY A 129 -9.20 16.86 -18.71
N GLY A 130 -8.11 16.65 -17.97
CA GLY A 130 -6.75 16.61 -18.52
C GLY A 130 -6.48 15.30 -19.26
N ARG A 131 -5.78 15.37 -20.39
CA ARG A 131 -5.19 14.19 -21.06
C ARG A 131 -4.06 13.62 -20.21
#